data_AF-A0A2Z6RKT3-F1
#
_entry.id   AF-A0A2Z6RKT3-F1
#
_cell.length_a   1.000
_cell.length_b   1.000
_cell.length_c   1.000
_cell.angle_alpha   90.00
_cell.angle_beta   90.00
_cell.angle_gamma   90.00
#
_symmetry.space_group_name_H-M   'P 1'
#
loop_
_entity.id
_entity.type
_entity.pdbx_description
1 polymer ?
#
loop_
_entity_poly.entity_id
_entity_poly.type
_entity_poly.pdbx_seq_one_letter_code
_entity_poly.pdbx_strand_id
1 'polypeptide(L)'
;EAWVSINYFQDVHQLLANIKQTFVYSKSQKNTWFRMAFHVYQNLDYIRRFYNEESKENSTPMIKKINSAFTDQQINGRIEIYLAFIQENAQQFVADLDFFQQKNKPIFPFIEQRLQQLEVRITIGKTITNVGSIMDLVLQKFNSPLTAFCPVFQQAYHAAYKKLEDHVLQHPAHSLFRTVQVFDP
;
A
#
# COMPACT_ATOMS: atom_id res chain seq x y z
N GLU A 1 2.29 -5.20 -6.03
CA GLU A 1 2.46 -6.67 -5.99
C GLU A 1 3.43 -7.13 -4.90
N ALA A 2 4.66 -6.60 -4.81
CA ALA A 2 5.64 -7.06 -3.82
C ALA A 2 5.15 -7.01 -2.37
N TRP A 3 4.38 -5.98 -2.01
CA TRP A 3 3.81 -5.86 -0.65
C TRP A 3 2.60 -6.78 -0.44
N VAL A 4 1.94 -7.20 -1.53
CA VAL A 4 0.77 -8.07 -1.48
C VAL A 4 1.14 -9.52 -1.16
N SER A 5 2.40 -9.89 -1.40
CA SER A 5 2.93 -11.23 -1.14
C SER A 5 3.63 -11.37 0.22
N ILE A 6 3.58 -10.35 1.08
CA ILE A 6 4.27 -10.39 2.39
C ILE A 6 3.29 -10.92 3.43
N ASN A 7 3.64 -12.05 4.04
CA ASN A 7 2.80 -12.74 5.04
C ASN A 7 2.40 -11.83 6.21
N TYR A 8 3.21 -10.82 6.54
CA TYR A 8 2.88 -9.87 7.60
C TYR A 8 1.66 -8.99 7.31
N PHE A 9 1.31 -8.75 6.05
CA PHE A 9 0.10 -8.00 5.69
C PHE A 9 -1.14 -8.90 5.55
N GLN A 10 -1.09 -10.17 5.99
CA GLN A 10 -2.17 -11.13 5.83
C GLN A 10 -3.50 -10.65 6.42
N ASP A 11 -3.48 -10.00 7.59
CA ASP A 11 -4.69 -9.45 8.21
C ASP A 11 -5.35 -8.38 7.34
N VAL A 12 -4.54 -7.50 6.75
CA VAL A 12 -5.01 -6.48 5.79
C VAL A 12 -5.50 -7.14 4.51
N HIS A 13 -4.79 -8.15 3.98
CA HIS A 13 -5.23 -8.88 2.79
C HIS A 13 -6.57 -9.56 3.00
N GLN A 14 -6.73 -10.26 4.12
CA GLN A 14 -7.96 -10.97 4.44
C GLN A 14 -9.11 -10.00 4.66
N LEU A 15 -8.88 -8.89 5.37
CA LEU A 15 -9.88 -7.85 5.57
C LEU A 15 -10.33 -7.26 4.23
N LEU A 16 -9.39 -6.79 3.41
CA LEU A 16 -9.70 -6.19 2.11
C LEU A 16 -10.39 -7.18 1.18
N ALA A 17 -10.00 -8.46 1.19
CA ALA A 17 -10.68 -9.50 0.42
C ALA A 17 -12.13 -9.71 0.87
N ASN A 18 -12.38 -9.75 2.18
CA ASN A 18 -13.73 -9.91 2.73
C ASN A 18 -14.61 -8.69 2.40
N ILE A 19 -14.08 -7.47 2.59
CA ILE A 19 -14.78 -6.22 2.23
C ILE A 19 -15.07 -6.20 0.72
N LYS A 20 -14.14 -6.68 -0.11
CA LYS A 20 -14.37 -6.71 -1.56
C LYS A 20 -15.52 -7.65 -1.94
N GLN A 21 -15.77 -8.69 -1.17
CA GLN A 21 -16.87 -9.63 -1.43
C GLN A 21 -18.24 -9.09 -1.01
N THR A 22 -18.29 -8.12 -0.09
CA THR A 22 -19.53 -7.46 0.33
C THR A 22 -19.91 -6.27 -0.55
N PHE A 23 -18.96 -5.70 -1.30
CA PHE A 23 -19.19 -4.62 -2.26
C PHE A 23 -19.11 -5.09 -3.72
N VAL A 24 -19.93 -4.53 -4.62
CA VAL A 24 -19.80 -4.74 -6.07
C VAL A 24 -18.63 -3.91 -6.60
N TYR A 25 -17.39 -4.35 -6.37
CA TYR A 25 -16.21 -3.65 -6.88
C TYR A 25 -15.92 -4.08 -8.32
N SER A 26 -16.06 -3.16 -9.28
CA SER A 26 -15.88 -3.44 -10.70
C SER A 26 -14.40 -3.42 -11.15
N LYS A 27 -14.19 -4.00 -12.32
CA LYS A 27 -12.97 -4.47 -13.01
C LYS A 27 -11.62 -3.74 -12.74
N SER A 28 -10.69 -4.53 -12.20
CA SER A 28 -9.23 -4.65 -12.45
C SER A 28 -8.46 -3.48 -13.10
N GLN A 29 -7.93 -2.58 -12.26
CA GLN A 29 -6.70 -1.81 -12.55
C GLN A 29 -5.56 -2.39 -11.69
N LYS A 30 -4.30 -2.39 -12.17
CA LYS A 30 -3.16 -3.02 -11.45
C LYS A 30 -2.93 -2.47 -10.03
N ASN A 31 -3.48 -1.30 -9.70
CA ASN A 31 -3.42 -0.64 -8.39
C ASN A 31 -4.70 -0.75 -7.55
N THR A 32 -5.71 -1.54 -7.97
CA THR A 32 -6.99 -1.65 -7.24
C THR A 32 -6.81 -2.01 -5.77
N TRP A 33 -5.83 -2.87 -5.43
CA TRP A 33 -5.57 -3.24 -4.04
C TRP A 33 -5.10 -2.05 -3.18
N PHE A 34 -4.15 -1.24 -3.69
CA PHE A 34 -3.67 -0.06 -2.97
C PHE A 34 -4.76 1.01 -2.84
N ARG A 35 -5.51 1.25 -3.92
CA ARG A 35 -6.65 2.19 -3.88
C ARG A 35 -7.71 1.75 -2.87
N MET A 36 -7.95 0.44 -2.77
CA MET A 36 -8.86 -0.10 -1.75
C MET A 36 -8.30 0.08 -0.34
N ALA A 37 -7.02 -0.19 -0.12
CA ALA A 37 -6.37 0.04 1.18
C ALA A 37 -6.48 1.52 1.60
N PHE A 38 -6.22 2.45 0.68
CA PHE A 38 -6.36 3.90 0.94
C PHE A 38 -7.80 4.25 1.30
N HIS A 39 -8.77 3.78 0.51
CA HIS A 39 -10.17 4.05 0.76
C HIS A 39 -10.63 3.49 2.12
N VAL A 40 -10.21 2.27 2.46
CA VAL A 40 -10.55 1.66 3.75
C VAL A 40 -9.93 2.41 4.92
N TYR A 41 -8.67 2.84 4.81
CA TYR A 41 -8.03 3.62 5.86
C TYR A 41 -8.69 4.99 6.06
N GLN A 42 -8.95 5.72 4.97
CA GLN A 42 -9.61 7.04 5.00
C GLN A 42 -11.02 6.99 5.60
N ASN A 43 -11.71 5.85 5.49
CA ASN A 43 -13.07 5.66 5.98
C ASN A 43 -13.14 4.65 7.13
N LEU A 44 -12.03 4.39 7.82
CA LEU A 44 -11.90 3.24 8.72
C LEU A 44 -12.92 3.27 9.86
N ASP A 45 -13.13 4.43 10.48
CA ASP A 45 -14.09 4.56 11.58
C ASP A 45 -15.53 4.36 11.11
N TYR A 46 -15.87 4.86 9.91
CA TYR A 46 -17.18 4.64 9.32
C TYR A 46 -17.39 3.15 9.00
N ILE A 47 -16.42 2.51 8.34
CA ILE A 47 -16.46 1.10 7.99
C ILE A 47 -16.60 0.22 9.24
N ARG A 48 -15.86 0.52 10.31
CA ARG A 48 -15.97 -0.17 11.60
C ARG A 48 -17.38 -0.09 12.17
N ARG A 49 -17.98 1.11 12.20
CA ARG A 49 -19.34 1.31 12.70
C ARG A 49 -20.37 0.56 11.85
N PHE A 50 -20.27 0.68 10.54
CA PHE A 50 -21.14 -0.03 9.59
C PHE A 50 -21.14 -1.54 9.86
N TYR A 51 -19.96 -2.18 9.91
CA TYR A 51 -19.89 -3.62 10.16
C TYR A 51 -20.30 -4.02 11.58
N ASN A 52 -20.14 -3.13 12.57
CA ASN A 52 -20.64 -3.37 13.92
C ASN A 52 -22.17 -3.41 13.96
N GLU A 53 -22.83 -2.44 13.30
CA GLU A 53 -24.28 -2.34 13.20
C GLU A 53 -24.86 -3.50 12.37
N GLU A 54 -24.33 -3.74 11.16
CA GLU A 54 -24.75 -4.82 10.28
C GLU A 54 -24.60 -6.20 10.92
N SER A 55 -23.59 -6.40 11.77
CA SER A 55 -23.41 -7.68 12.48
C SER A 55 -24.52 -7.99 13.48
N LYS A 56 -25.26 -6.97 13.94
CA LYS A 56 -26.38 -7.10 14.87
C LYS A 56 -27.71 -7.30 14.13
N GLU A 57 -27.88 -6.63 13.00
CA GLU A 57 -29.15 -6.58 12.27
C GLU A 57 -29.25 -7.63 11.15
N ASN A 58 -28.24 -7.72 10.27
CA ASN A 58 -28.27 -8.54 9.05
C ASN A 58 -27.02 -9.44 8.95
N SER A 59 -26.80 -10.20 10.02
CA SER A 59 -25.54 -10.91 10.27
C SER A 59 -25.28 -12.09 9.32
N THR A 60 -24.52 -11.87 8.25
CA THR A 60 -23.97 -12.95 7.42
C THR A 60 -22.64 -13.49 7.98
N PRO A 61 -22.20 -14.71 7.63
CA PRO A 61 -20.88 -15.22 8.04
C PRO A 61 -19.72 -14.29 7.65
N MET A 62 -19.85 -13.61 6.50
CA MET A 62 -18.85 -12.64 6.03
C MET A 62 -18.82 -11.39 6.91
N ILE A 63 -19.99 -10.82 7.22
CA ILE A 63 -20.12 -9.65 8.10
C ILE A 63 -19.56 -9.96 9.49
N LYS A 64 -19.87 -11.15 10.05
CA LYS A 64 -19.31 -11.60 11.33
C LYS A 64 -17.79 -11.68 11.30
N LYS A 65 -17.20 -12.22 10.23
CA LYS A 65 -15.75 -12.34 10.05
C LYS A 65 -15.06 -10.97 9.94
N ILE A 66 -15.69 -10.00 9.28
CA ILE A 66 -15.17 -8.63 9.19
C ILE A 66 -15.27 -7.94 10.55
N ASN A 67 -16.43 -8.01 11.20
CA ASN A 67 -16.63 -7.39 12.50
C ASN A 67 -15.73 -8.01 13.59
N SER A 68 -15.45 -9.33 13.54
CA SER A 68 -14.50 -9.96 14.46
C SER A 68 -13.09 -9.39 14.33
N ALA A 69 -12.66 -9.08 13.11
CA ALA A 69 -11.35 -8.46 12.89
C ALA A 69 -11.27 -7.02 13.44
N PHE A 70 -12.38 -6.28 13.45
CA PHE A 70 -12.44 -4.93 14.02
C PHE A 70 -12.64 -4.90 15.54
N THR A 71 -13.22 -5.95 16.12
CA THR A 71 -13.48 -6.04 17.56
C THR A 71 -12.33 -6.68 18.34
N ASP A 72 -11.53 -7.54 17.72
CA ASP A 72 -10.27 -8.00 18.28
C ASP A 72 -9.27 -6.83 18.35
N GLN A 73 -8.88 -6.43 19.57
CA GLN A 73 -8.02 -5.28 19.79
C GLN A 73 -6.65 -5.41 19.12
N GLN A 74 -6.05 -6.60 19.12
CA GLN A 74 -4.72 -6.82 18.56
C GLN A 74 -4.75 -6.82 17.03
N ILE A 75 -5.73 -7.51 16.44
CA ILE A 75 -5.92 -7.56 14.98
C ILE A 75 -6.29 -6.17 14.47
N ASN A 76 -7.22 -5.50 15.13
CA ASN A 76 -7.68 -4.17 14.75
C ASN A 76 -6.56 -3.12 14.78
N GLY A 77 -5.74 -3.12 15.84
CA GLY A 77 -4.60 -2.22 15.95
C GLY A 77 -3.56 -2.46 14.86
N ARG A 78 -3.24 -3.74 14.60
CA ARG A 78 -2.30 -4.13 13.55
C ARG A 78 -2.79 -3.76 12.15
N ILE A 79 -4.07 -3.98 11.87
CA ILE A 79 -4.70 -3.58 10.60
C ILE A 79 -4.57 -2.06 10.41
N GLU A 80 -4.87 -1.26 11.43
CA GLU A 80 -4.78 0.20 11.32
C GLU A 80 -3.34 0.67 11.10
N ILE A 81 -2.36 0.12 11.83
CA ILE A 81 -0.94 0.42 11.66
C ILE A 81 -0.47 0.09 10.24
N TYR A 82 -0.83 -1.08 9.71
CA TYR A 82 -0.45 -1.48 8.37
C TYR A 82 -1.15 -0.66 7.28
N LEU A 83 -2.43 -0.37 7.44
CA LEU A 83 -3.16 0.50 6.53
C LEU A 83 -2.58 1.91 6.48
N ALA A 84 -2.21 2.47 7.64
CA ALA A 84 -1.51 3.75 7.74
C ALA A 84 -0.16 3.71 7.01
N PHE A 85 0.64 2.65 7.25
CA PHE A 85 1.93 2.48 6.58
C PHE A 85 1.76 2.43 5.05
N ILE A 86 0.81 1.63 4.58
CA ILE A 86 0.51 1.50 3.15
C ILE A 86 0.08 2.85 2.58
N GLN A 87 -0.80 3.57 3.26
CA GLN A 87 -1.29 4.86 2.79
C GLN A 87 -0.16 5.89 2.67
N GLU A 88 0.68 6.03 3.69
CA GLU A 88 1.76 7.03 3.69
C GLU A 88 2.85 6.69 2.66
N ASN A 89 3.18 5.41 2.53
CA ASN A 89 4.37 5.01 1.80
C ASN A 89 4.09 4.59 0.35
N ALA A 90 2.85 4.20 0.01
CA ALA A 90 2.51 3.73 -1.34
C ALA A 90 1.87 4.77 -2.25
N GLN A 91 1.50 5.96 -1.75
CA GLN A 91 0.86 7.00 -2.56
C GLN A 91 1.66 7.36 -3.80
N GLN A 92 2.97 7.61 -3.65
CA GLN A 92 3.81 7.92 -4.81
C GLN A 92 3.91 6.75 -5.78
N PHE A 93 4.01 5.51 -5.30
CA PHE A 93 4.04 4.35 -6.20
C PHE A 93 2.78 4.26 -7.05
N VAL A 94 1.62 4.57 -6.46
CA VAL A 94 0.35 4.62 -7.18
C VAL A 94 0.34 5.80 -8.17
N ALA A 95 0.82 6.97 -7.77
CA ALA A 95 0.89 8.16 -8.62
C ALA A 95 1.85 7.98 -9.82
N ASP A 96 3.01 7.36 -9.62
CA ASP A 96 3.98 7.05 -10.68
C ASP A 96 3.40 6.01 -11.64
N LEU A 97 2.71 4.99 -11.14
CA LEU A 97 2.01 4.02 -11.98
C LEU A 97 0.90 4.66 -12.80
N ASP A 98 0.10 5.56 -12.20
CA ASP A 98 -0.92 6.32 -12.92
C ASP A 98 -0.28 7.20 -14.00
N PHE A 99 0.87 7.82 -13.71
CA PHE A 99 1.64 8.60 -14.67
C PHE A 99 2.11 7.74 -15.86
N PHE A 100 2.71 6.58 -15.60
CA PHE A 100 3.16 5.66 -16.65
C PHE A 100 2.02 5.07 -17.49
N GLN A 101 0.78 5.11 -16.99
CA GLN A 101 -0.41 4.64 -17.70
C GLN A 101 -1.12 5.74 -18.51
N GLN A 102 -0.64 6.99 -18.46
CA GLN A 102 -1.25 8.08 -19.23
C GLN A 102 -1.12 7.82 -20.73
N LYS A 103 -2.25 7.87 -21.44
CA LYS A 103 -2.29 7.78 -22.90
C LYS A 103 -2.21 9.19 -23.52
N ASN A 104 -1.66 9.28 -24.73
CA ASN A 104 -1.61 10.50 -25.54
C ASN A 104 -0.86 11.68 -24.88
N LYS A 105 0.08 11.38 -23.98
CA LYS A 105 0.98 12.38 -23.38
C LYS A 105 2.43 11.97 -23.61
N PRO A 106 3.35 12.93 -23.80
CA PRO A 106 4.77 12.64 -23.96
C PRO A 106 5.38 12.28 -22.60
N ILE A 107 5.04 11.12 -22.05
CA ILE A 107 5.55 10.67 -20.75
C ILE A 107 7.00 10.21 -20.81
N PHE A 108 7.47 9.83 -22.00
CA PHE A 108 8.71 9.11 -22.22
C PHE A 108 9.98 9.85 -21.74
N PRO A 109 10.14 11.17 -21.96
CA PRO A 109 11.28 11.93 -21.43
C PRO A 109 11.37 11.91 -19.89
N PHE A 110 10.23 11.80 -19.20
CA PHE A 110 10.14 11.88 -17.75
C PHE A 110 10.28 10.52 -17.03
N ILE A 111 10.35 9.41 -17.77
CA ILE A 111 10.37 8.07 -17.19
C ILE A 111 11.60 7.88 -16.32
N GLU A 112 12.79 8.22 -16.84
CA GLU A 112 14.05 7.99 -16.12
C GLU A 112 14.12 8.75 -14.80
N GLN A 113 13.75 10.04 -14.80
CA GLN A 113 13.73 10.86 -13.60
C GLN A 113 12.82 10.25 -12.51
N ARG A 114 11.63 9.77 -12.89
CA ARG A 114 10.71 9.11 -11.95
C ARG A 114 11.24 7.77 -11.46
N LEU A 115 11.91 6.99 -12.31
CA LEU A 115 12.55 5.74 -11.90
C LEU A 115 13.67 5.98 -10.89
N GLN A 116 14.48 7.02 -11.07
CA GLN A 116 15.53 7.40 -10.11
C GLN A 116 14.93 7.83 -8.77
N GLN A 117 13.88 8.65 -8.78
CA GLN A 117 13.16 9.04 -7.56
C GLN A 117 12.55 7.83 -6.83
N LEU A 118 12.01 6.88 -7.60
CA LEU A 118 11.47 5.62 -7.10
C LEU A 118 12.55 4.77 -6.44
N GLU A 119 13.70 4.61 -7.09
CA GLU A 119 14.84 3.85 -6.58
C GLU A 119 15.37 4.44 -5.27
N VAL A 120 15.58 5.76 -5.23
CA VAL A 120 16.03 6.48 -4.02
C VAL A 120 15.06 6.24 -2.86
N ARG A 121 13.75 6.42 -3.11
CA ARG A 121 12.72 6.23 -2.09
C ARG A 121 12.71 4.81 -1.54
N ILE A 122 12.73 3.80 -2.41
CA ILE A 122 12.76 2.39 -2.00
C ILE A 122 14.04 2.09 -1.22
N THR A 123 15.17 2.66 -1.65
CA THR A 123 16.47 2.47 -1.00
C THR A 123 16.48 3.02 0.43
N ILE A 124 15.99 4.24 0.63
CA ILE A 124 15.82 4.84 1.97
C ILE A 124 14.88 3.98 2.82
N GLY A 125 13.79 3.49 2.24
CA GLY A 125 12.82 2.65 2.93
C GLY A 125 13.37 1.33 3.48
N LYS A 126 14.41 0.76 2.85
CA LYS A 126 15.08 -0.46 3.35
C LYS A 126 15.71 -0.28 4.74
N THR A 127 16.07 0.95 5.09
CA THR A 127 16.67 1.30 6.39
C THR A 127 15.77 2.20 7.22
N ILE A 128 14.45 2.12 7.02
CA ILE A 128 13.50 2.98 7.71
C ILE A 128 13.57 2.78 9.24
N THR A 129 13.86 3.85 9.96
CA THR A 129 13.94 3.92 11.43
C THR A 129 13.07 5.01 12.03
N ASN A 130 12.53 5.88 11.20
CA ASN A 130 11.50 6.84 11.54
C ASN A 130 10.28 6.61 10.65
N VAL A 131 9.11 6.92 11.14
CA VAL A 131 7.88 6.92 10.35
C VAL A 131 7.25 8.30 10.52
N GLY A 132 6.61 8.82 9.47
CA GLY A 132 6.08 10.19 9.52
C GLY A 132 5.07 10.40 10.66
N SER A 133 4.74 11.66 10.95
CA SER A 133 3.90 12.05 12.09
C SER A 133 2.54 11.33 12.15
N ILE A 134 1.94 11.00 11.00
CA ILE A 134 0.68 10.24 10.93
C ILE A 134 0.88 8.83 11.49
N MET A 135 1.97 8.16 11.13
CA MET A 135 2.29 6.83 11.63
C MET A 135 2.62 6.84 13.13
N ASP A 136 3.33 7.88 13.59
CA ASP A 136 3.63 8.04 15.02
C ASP A 136 2.34 8.15 15.85
N LEU A 137 1.34 8.91 15.37
CA LEU A 137 0.04 9.02 16.03
C LEU A 137 -0.69 7.68 16.10
N VAL A 138 -0.67 6.90 15.02
CA VAL A 138 -1.32 5.57 14.98
C VAL A 138 -0.61 4.60 15.91
N LEU A 139 0.73 4.60 15.94
CA LEU A 139 1.51 3.75 16.85
C LEU A 139 1.26 4.11 18.32
N GLN A 140 1.21 5.41 18.65
CA GLN A 140 0.88 5.89 19.99
C GLN A 140 -0.53 5.49 20.42
N LYS A 141 -1.52 5.58 19.53
CA LYS A 141 -2.91 5.16 19.79
C LYS A 141 -2.99 3.70 20.28
N PHE A 142 -2.10 2.83 19.80
CA PHE A 142 -2.07 1.41 20.15
C PHE A 142 -0.92 1.04 21.10
N ASN A 143 -0.25 2.01 21.74
CA ASN A 143 0.92 1.80 22.61
C ASN A 143 1.97 0.86 21.99
N SER A 144 2.16 0.98 20.68
CA SER A 144 2.94 0.07 19.87
C SER A 144 4.29 0.69 19.54
N PRO A 145 5.42 0.10 19.94
CA PRO A 145 6.74 0.66 19.64
C PRO A 145 7.04 0.48 18.15
N LEU A 146 7.56 1.52 17.50
CA LEU A 146 7.96 1.47 16.08
C LEU A 146 8.93 0.31 15.79
N THR A 147 9.83 0.00 16.74
CA THR A 147 10.81 -1.08 16.62
C THR A 147 10.18 -2.45 16.37
N ALA A 148 8.95 -2.69 16.83
CA ALA A 148 8.22 -3.93 16.56
C ALA A 148 7.76 -4.04 15.10
N PHE A 149 7.63 -2.92 14.39
CA PHE A 149 7.10 -2.85 13.02
C PHE A 149 8.16 -2.54 11.97
N CYS A 150 9.28 -1.90 12.35
CA CYS A 150 10.42 -1.62 11.48
C CYS A 150 10.86 -2.84 10.63
N PRO A 151 11.06 -4.06 11.18
CA PRO A 151 11.47 -5.21 10.37
C PRO A 151 10.49 -5.52 9.24
N VAL A 152 9.18 -5.40 9.50
CA VAL A 152 8.13 -5.64 8.51
C VAL A 152 8.16 -4.58 7.41
N PHE A 153 8.27 -3.31 7.79
CA PHE A 153 8.32 -2.19 6.84
C PHE A 153 9.57 -2.24 5.97
N GLN A 154 10.73 -2.50 6.57
CA GLN A 154 11.98 -2.69 5.86
C GLN A 154 11.88 -3.87 4.90
N GLN A 155 11.31 -5.00 5.31
CA GLN A 155 11.12 -6.16 4.43
C GLN A 155 10.23 -5.81 3.22
N ALA A 156 9.19 -4.99 3.42
CA ALA A 156 8.36 -4.50 2.32
C ALA A 156 9.16 -3.70 1.28
N TYR A 157 10.05 -2.83 1.74
CA TYR A 157 10.95 -2.10 0.86
C TYR A 157 12.01 -2.99 0.19
N HIS A 158 12.55 -3.99 0.89
CA HIS A 158 13.46 -4.96 0.28
C HIS A 158 12.77 -5.75 -0.85
N ALA A 159 11.54 -6.21 -0.63
CA ALA A 159 10.76 -6.91 -1.65
C ALA A 159 10.44 -6.00 -2.85
N ALA A 160 10.13 -4.72 -2.61
CA ALA A 160 9.91 -3.74 -3.67
C ALA A 160 11.20 -3.47 -4.47
N TYR A 161 12.34 -3.32 -3.79
CA TYR A 161 13.64 -3.10 -4.43
C TYR A 161 14.00 -4.25 -5.35
N LYS A 162 13.87 -5.49 -4.85
CA LYS A 162 14.14 -6.68 -5.66
C LYS A 162 13.30 -6.71 -6.94
N LYS A 163 12.00 -6.40 -6.85
CA LYS A 163 11.16 -6.29 -8.06
C LYS A 163 11.58 -5.16 -9.00
N LEU A 164 12.03 -4.02 -8.47
CA LEU A 164 12.53 -2.91 -9.28
C LEU A 164 13.82 -3.32 -10.02
N GLU A 165 14.73 -3.97 -9.31
CA GLU A 165 15.99 -4.48 -9.86
C GLU A 165 15.74 -5.49 -10.98
N ASP A 166 14.97 -6.55 -10.69
CA ASP A 166 14.71 -7.67 -11.60
C ASP A 166 13.98 -7.25 -12.89
N HIS A 167 13.11 -6.22 -12.82
CA HIS A 167 12.21 -5.87 -13.92
C HIS A 167 12.50 -4.54 -14.61
N VAL A 168 13.23 -3.62 -13.97
CA VAL A 168 13.46 -2.28 -14.49
C VAL A 168 14.95 -1.99 -14.65
N LEU A 169 15.73 -2.06 -13.57
CA LEU A 169 17.13 -1.64 -13.59
C LEU A 169 17.99 -2.55 -14.50
N GLN A 170 17.64 -3.83 -14.58
CA GLN A 170 18.31 -4.79 -15.45
C GLN A 170 17.67 -4.91 -16.85
N HIS A 171 16.62 -4.12 -17.14
CA HIS A 171 15.91 -4.24 -18.40
C HIS A 171 16.75 -3.66 -19.57
N PRO A 172 16.87 -4.36 -20.72
CA PRO A 172 17.68 -3.89 -21.85
C PRO A 172 17.31 -2.50 -22.37
N ALA A 173 16.02 -2.13 -22.26
CA ALA A 173 15.53 -0.81 -22.67
C ALA A 173 15.81 0.32 -21.65
N HIS A 174 16.42 0.05 -20.50
CA HIS A 174 16.69 1.11 -19.50
C HIS A 174 17.66 2.18 -20.03
N SER A 175 18.65 1.78 -20.83
CA SER A 175 19.58 2.70 -21.50
C SER A 175 18.88 3.67 -22.46
N LEU A 176 17.76 3.25 -23.05
CA LEU A 176 16.95 4.10 -23.92
C LEU A 176 16.28 5.23 -23.13
N PHE A 177 15.70 4.92 -21.96
CA PHE A 177 15.09 5.95 -21.10
C PHE A 177 16.14 6.97 -20.63
N ARG A 178 17.34 6.52 -20.26
CA ARG A 178 18.47 7.41 -19.92
C ARG A 178 18.88 8.34 -21.07
N THR A 179 18.93 7.81 -22.29
CA THR A 179 19.34 8.60 -23.46
C THR A 179 18.30 9.67 -23.79
N VAL A 180 17.02 9.37 -23.60
CA VAL A 180 15.94 10.29 -24.00
C VAL A 180 15.67 11.38 -22.97
N GLN A 181 16.11 11.21 -21.71
CA GLN A 181 16.10 12.25 -20.69
C GLN A 181 16.86 13.52 -21.12
N VAL A 182 17.85 13.40 -22.03
CA VAL A 182 18.61 14.56 -22.58
C VAL A 182 17.71 15.52 -23.36
N PHE A 183 16.54 15.06 -23.81
CA PHE A 183 15.54 15.87 -24.52
C PHE A 183 14.43 16.40 -23.60
N ASP A 184 14.59 16.28 -22.27
CA ASP A 184 13.75 16.97 -21.30
C ASP A 184 14.12 18.47 -21.30
N PRO A 185 13.21 19.39 -21.69
CA PRO A 185 13.50 20.82 -21.84
C PRO A 185 13.92 21.57 -20.57
#